data_AF-A0A7X8M9U2-F1
#
_entry.id   AF-A0A7X8M9U2-F1
#
_cell.length_a   1.000
_cell.length_b   1.000
_cell.length_c   1.000
_cell.angle_alpha   90.00
_cell.angle_beta   90.00
_cell.angle_gamma   90.00
#
_symmetry.space_group_name_H-M   'P 1'
#
loop_
_entity.id
_entity.type
_entity.pdbx_description
1 polymer ?
#
loop_
_entity_poly.entity_id
_entity_poly.type
_entity_poly.pdbx_seq_one_letter_code
_entity_poly.pdbx_strand_id
1 'polypeptide(L)' 'MAFDQLLLRYQAMVLRVAYKTLQQEDDAKDAAQEIFLKIYRSLAGFKPEARFSTWVYRITVNQCYNV' A
#
# COMPACT_ATOMS: atom_id res chain seq x y z
N MET A 1 -7.89 -12.02 11.42
CA MET A 1 -6.58 -12.58 11.84
C MET A 1 -5.65 -11.42 12.24
N ALA A 2 -4.53 -11.64 12.94
CA ALA A 2 -3.64 -10.55 13.38
C ALA A 2 -3.09 -9.68 12.23
N PHE A 3 -3.08 -10.23 11.02
CA PHE A 3 -2.60 -9.59 9.81
C PHE A 3 -3.58 -8.55 9.22
N ASP A 4 -4.90 -8.78 9.31
CA ASP A 4 -5.89 -7.79 8.86
C ASP A 4 -5.76 -6.50 9.68
N GLN A 5 -5.48 -6.63 10.98
CA GLN A 5 -5.22 -5.49 11.86
C GLN A 5 -3.94 -4.74 11.49
N LEU A 6 -2.91 -5.46 11.04
CA LEU A 6 -1.68 -4.85 10.53
C LEU A 6 -1.99 -4.04 9.26
N LEU A 7 -2.67 -4.64 8.28
CA LEU A 7 -3.09 -3.97 7.04
C LEU A 7 -3.95 -2.74 7.31
N LEU A 8 -4.95 -2.86 8.18
CA LEU A 8 -5.82 -1.75 8.60
C LEU A 8 -5.00 -0.59 9.18
N ARG A 9 -3.94 -0.88 9.92
CA ARG A 9 -3.04 0.16 10.46
C ARG A 9 -2.29 0.93 9.37
N TYR A 10 -2.03 0.31 8.23
CA TYR A 10 -1.39 0.97 7.08
C TYR A 10 -2.38 1.53 6.07
N GLN A 11 -3.68 1.28 6.26
CA GLN A 11 -4.70 1.71 5.30
C GLN A 11 -4.68 3.22 5.08
N ALA A 12 -4.62 3.99 6.18
CA ALA A 12 -4.55 5.44 6.14
C ALA A 12 -3.26 5.96 5.47
N MET A 13 -2.15 5.24 5.61
CA MET A 13 -0.89 5.61 4.95
C MET A 13 -0.98 5.40 3.45
N VAL A 14 -1.45 4.22 3.02
CA VAL A 14 -1.59 3.87 1.60
C VAL A 14 -2.49 4.87 0.89
N LEU A 15 -3.67 5.14 1.46
CA LEU A 15 -4.59 6.14 0.91
C LEU A 15 -3.91 7.51 0.84
N ARG A 16 -3.35 8.01 1.95
CA ARG A 16 -2.71 9.34 1.95
C ARG A 16 -1.63 9.48 0.89
N VAL A 17 -0.82 8.44 0.68
CA VAL A 17 0.24 8.45 -0.35
C VAL A 17 -0.35 8.37 -1.75
N ALA A 18 -1.36 7.54 -1.97
CA ALA A 18 -2.06 7.43 -3.25
C ALA A 18 -2.71 8.76 -3.65
N TYR A 19 -3.49 9.36 -2.74
CA TYR A 19 -4.09 10.69 -2.94
C TYR A 19 -3.05 11.77 -3.22
N LYS A 20 -1.94 11.78 -2.48
CA LYS A 20 -0.87 12.77 -2.70
C LYS A 20 -0.20 12.61 -4.06
N THR A 21 -0.13 11.38 -4.57
CA THR A 21 0.54 11.08 -5.85
C THR A 21 -0.38 11.31 -7.04
N LEU A 22 -1.62 10.82 -6.98
CA LEU A 22 -2.56 10.83 -8.10
C LEU A 22 -3.39 12.12 -8.18
N GLN A 23 -3.54 12.84 -7.07
CA GLN A 23 -4.33 14.08 -6.96
C GLN A 23 -5.80 13.98 -7.40
N GLN A 24 -6.28 12.78 -7.67
CA GLN A 24 -7.66 12.46 -8.00
C GLN A 24 -8.20 11.46 -6.98
N GLU A 25 -9.40 11.71 -6.44
CA GLU A 25 -9.95 10.92 -5.36
C GLU A 25 -10.34 9.50 -5.77
N ASP A 26 -11.01 9.37 -6.91
CA ASP A 26 -11.47 8.06 -7.40
C ASP A 26 -10.28 7.19 -7.82
N ASP A 27 -9.32 7.74 -8.56
CA ASP A 27 -8.09 7.04 -8.95
C ASP A 27 -7.29 6.60 -7.71
N ALA A 28 -7.23 7.43 -6.66
CA ALA A 28 -6.55 7.06 -5.41
C ALA A 28 -7.23 5.90 -4.68
N LYS A 29 -8.56 5.82 -4.69
CA LYS A 29 -9.31 4.71 -4.09
C LYS A 29 -9.10 3.42 -4.89
N ASP A 30 -9.14 3.50 -6.21
CA ASP A 30 -8.94 2.34 -7.08
C ASP A 30 -7.50 1.82 -6.98
N ALA A 31 -6.51 2.71 -7.06
CA ALA A 31 -5.11 2.35 -6.86
C ALA A 31 -4.86 1.75 -5.47
N ALA A 32 -5.47 2.30 -4.41
CA ALA A 32 -5.30 1.77 -3.05
C ALA A 32 -5.78 0.32 -2.94
N GLN A 33 -6.89 -0.05 -3.60
CA GLN A 33 -7.37 -1.44 -3.62
C GLN A 33 -6.34 -2.38 -4.25
N GLU A 34 -5.79 -2.02 -5.41
CA GLU A 34 -4.75 -2.80 -6.07
C GLU A 34 -3.47 -2.91 -5.23
N ILE A 35 -3.09 -1.81 -4.57
CA ILE A 35 -1.92 -1.76 -3.68
C ILE A 35 -2.09 -2.76 -2.53
N PHE A 36 -3.26 -2.83 -1.89
CA PHE A 36 -3.50 -3.81 -0.82
C PHE A 36 -3.44 -5.24 -1.31
N LEU A 37 -4.00 -5.53 -2.49
CA LEU A 37 -3.91 -6.87 -3.10
C LEU A 37 -2.45 -7.22 -3.41
N LYS A 38 -1.65 -6.27 -3.88
CA LYS A 38 -0.23 -6.46 -4.17
C LYS A 38 0.57 -6.69 -2.90
N ILE A 39 0.33 -5.91 -1.85
CA ILE A 39 0.90 -6.10 -0.52
C ILE A 39 0.56 -7.50 0.01
N TYR A 40 -0.71 -7.92 -0.08
CA TYR A 40 -1.15 -9.24 0.36
C TYR A 40 -0.40 -10.37 -0.34
N ARG A 41 -0.30 -10.30 -1.68
CA ARG A 41 0.37 -11.31 -2.51
C ARG A 41 1.88 -11.33 -2.32
N SER A 42 2.51 -10.16 -2.14
CA SER A 42 3.96 -10.04 -1.98
C SER A 42 4.42 -10.26 -0.53
N LEU A 43 3.49 -10.38 0.42
CA LEU A 43 3.80 -10.54 1.84
C LEU A 43 4.65 -11.78 2.14
N ALA A 44 4.39 -12.89 1.45
CA ALA A 44 5.16 -14.12 1.63
C ALA A 44 6.66 -13.95 1.34
N GLY A 45 7.03 -12.94 0.54
CA GLY A 45 8.41 -12.56 0.24
C GLY A 45 8.95 -11.40 1.07
N PHE A 46 8.17 -10.86 2.02
CA PHE A 46 8.62 -9.75 2.86
C PHE A 46 9.73 -10.23 3.80
N LYS A 47 10.90 -9.60 3.69
CA LYS A 47 12.04 -9.83 4.58
C LYS A 47 12.05 -8.79 5.70
N PRO A 48 12.15 -9.21 6.98
CA PRO A 48 12.11 -8.31 8.14
C PRO A 48 13.37 -7.45 8.32
N GLU A 49 14.32 -7.53 7.38
CA GLU A 49 15.50 -6.67 7.29
C GLU A 49 15.12 -5.19 7.06
N ALA A 50 13.94 -4.93 6.48
CA ALA A 50 13.38 -3.60 6.30
C ALA A 50 12.14 -3.38 7.18
N ARG A 51 11.88 -2.13 7.59
CA ARG A 51 10.62 -1.78 8.25
C ARG A 51 9.45 -2.06 7.32
N PHE A 52 8.43 -2.75 7.83
CA PHE A 52 7.21 -3.06 7.07
C PHE A 52 6.55 -1.80 6.49
N SER A 53 6.55 -0.68 7.24
CA SER A 53 6.07 0.63 6.77
C SER A 53 6.82 1.12 5.52
N THR A 54 8.13 0.94 5.47
CA THR A 54 8.97 1.37 4.34
C THR A 54 8.70 0.49 3.12
N TRP A 55 8.49 -0.80 3.33
CA TRP A 55 8.15 -1.73 2.26
C TRP A 55 6.75 -1.43 1.67
N VAL A 56 5.74 -1.21 2.51
CA VAL A 56 4.39 -0.79 2.09
C VAL A 56 4.44 0.54 1.33
N TYR A 57 5.20 1.52 1.84
CA TYR A 57 5.37 2.81 1.18
C TYR A 57 5.94 2.66 -0.23
N ARG A 58 6.99 1.84 -0.41
CA ARG A 58 7.59 1.57 -1.73
C ARG A 58 6.60 0.94 -2.70
N ILE A 59 5.81 -0.05 -2.26
CA ILE A 59 4.79 -0.68 -3.12
C ILE A 59 3.75 0.35 -3.54
N THR A 60 3.30 1.18 -2.58
CA THR A 60 2.28 2.21 -2.82
C THR A 60 2.74 3.21 -3.89
N VAL A 61 3.91 3.81 -3.69
CA VAL A 61 4.48 4.78 -4.63
C VAL A 61 4.72 4.15 -6.00
N ASN A 62 5.29 2.94 -6.05
CA ASN A 62 5.53 2.25 -7.31
C ASN A 62 4.23 1.94 -8.05
N GLN A 63 3.14 1.58 -7.36
CA GLN A 63 1.86 1.36 -8.01
C GLN A 63 1.27 2.66 -8.54
N CYS A 64 1.34 3.76 -7.77
CA CYS A 64 0.80 5.06 -8.20
C CYS A 64 1.50 5.61 -9.45
N TYR A 65 2.78 5.28 -9.68
CA TYR A 65 3.48 5.64 -10.92
C TYR A 65 3.15 4.74 -12.13
N ASN A 66 2.46 3.62 -11.91
CA ASN A 66 2.04 2.70 -12.96
C ASN A 66 0.54 2.84 -13.32
N VAL A 67 -0.16 3.79 -12.68
CA VAL A 67 -1.55 4.17 -12.99
C VAL A 67 -1.56 5.19 -14.12
#